data_AF-A0A7X5N3H5-F1
#
_entry.id   AF-A0A7X5N3H5-F1
#
_cell.length_a   1.000
_cell.length_b   1.000
_cell.length_c   1.000
_cell.angle_alpha   90.00
_cell.angle_beta   90.00
_cell.angle_gamma   90.00
#
_symmetry.space_group_name_H-M   'P 1'
#
loop_
_entity.id
_entity.type
_entity.pdbx_description
1 polymer ?
#
loop_
_entity_poly.entity_id
_entity_poly.type
_entity_poly.pdbx_seq_one_letter_code
_entity_poly.pdbx_strand_id
1 'polypeptide(L)'
;AASPAISHFGYGVLTFHVPCLFRTDAGMDLFVTGPLNRPKDGIGALSGMVETDWSPYTFTMNWKFTRPGQVRFEAGEPFCHLFPLPRQLIEQVQPQWKP
;
A
#
# COMPACT_ATOMS: atom_id res chain seq x y z
N ALA A 1 4.07 22.96 4.69
CA ALA A 1 3.32 21.69 4.69
C ALA A 1 4.29 20.56 4.34
N ALA A 2 4.16 19.38 4.95
CA ALA A 2 5.00 18.24 4.57
C ALA A 2 4.72 17.86 3.12
N SER A 3 5.77 17.50 2.35
CA SER A 3 5.59 17.07 0.96
C SER A 3 4.76 15.77 0.96
N PRO A 4 3.65 15.69 0.22
CA PRO A 4 2.80 14.50 0.21
C PRO A 4 3.49 13.29 -0.42
N ALA A 5 4.53 13.51 -1.23
CA ALA A 5 5.36 12.48 -1.82
C ALA A 5 6.85 12.83 -1.68
N ILE A 6 7.67 11.84 -1.35
CA ILE A 6 9.12 11.96 -1.15
C ILE A 6 9.86 10.74 -1.71
N SER A 7 11.18 10.86 -1.87
CA SER A 7 12.06 9.71 -2.13
C SER A 7 12.67 9.25 -0.80
N HIS A 8 11.92 8.47 -0.01
CA HIS A 8 12.37 8.02 1.31
C HIS A 8 13.41 6.89 1.24
N PHE A 9 13.14 5.87 0.41
CA PHE A 9 13.99 4.67 0.29
C PHE A 9 15.01 4.73 -0.85
N GLY A 10 14.91 5.73 -1.74
CA GLY A 10 15.74 5.80 -2.94
C GLY A 10 15.41 4.72 -3.98
N TYR A 11 16.36 4.46 -4.89
CA TYR A 11 16.27 3.40 -5.91
C TYR A 11 14.99 3.45 -6.77
N GLY A 12 14.44 4.63 -7.05
CA GLY A 12 13.20 4.76 -7.80
C GLY A 12 11.95 4.31 -7.03
N VAL A 13 11.94 4.44 -5.71
CA VAL A 13 10.73 4.30 -4.87
C VAL A 13 10.18 5.68 -4.54
N LEU A 14 8.96 5.94 -5.01
CA LEU A 14 8.13 7.07 -4.61
C LEU A 14 7.35 6.69 -3.36
N THR A 15 7.46 7.49 -2.31
CA THR A 15 6.85 7.22 -1.00
C THR A 15 5.81 8.28 -0.70
N PHE A 16 4.56 7.86 -0.51
CA PHE A 16 3.50 8.69 0.05
C PHE A 16 3.35 8.40 1.54
N HIS A 17 3.35 9.45 2.36
CA HIS A 17 2.94 9.31 3.76
C HIS A 17 1.43 9.17 3.84
N VAL A 18 0.97 8.21 4.63
CA VAL A 18 -0.44 8.08 5.00
C VAL A 18 -0.60 8.83 6.33
N PRO A 19 -1.14 10.07 6.34
CA PRO A 19 -1.07 10.97 7.50
C PRO A 19 -2.11 10.64 8.58
N CYS A 20 -2.45 9.37 8.73
CA CYS A 20 -3.43 8.88 9.69
C CYS A 20 -2.97 7.55 10.30
N LEU A 21 -3.23 7.39 11.59
CA LEU A 21 -3.04 6.13 12.29
C LEU A 21 -4.32 5.31 12.16
N PHE A 22 -4.28 4.28 11.33
CA PHE A 22 -5.37 3.32 11.24
C PHE A 22 -5.33 2.37 12.43
N ARG A 23 -6.51 2.03 12.95
CA ARG A 23 -6.73 1.03 14.00
C ARG A 23 -7.84 0.08 13.57
N THR A 24 -7.55 -1.20 13.69
CA THR A 24 -8.47 -2.30 13.40
C THR A 24 -8.74 -3.09 14.66
N ASP A 25 -9.79 -3.90 14.67
CA ASP A 25 -10.06 -4.84 15.75
C ASP A 25 -8.91 -5.85 15.89
N ALA A 26 -8.74 -6.42 17.10
CA ALA A 26 -7.67 -7.39 17.38
C ALA A 26 -7.67 -8.56 16.38
N GLY A 27 -6.51 -8.86 15.78
CA GLY A 27 -6.36 -9.94 14.80
C GLY A 27 -6.79 -9.58 13.37
N MET A 28 -7.20 -8.34 13.11
CA MET A 28 -7.46 -7.81 11.77
C MET A 28 -6.29 -6.94 11.32
N ASP A 29 -5.77 -7.21 10.12
CA ASP A 29 -4.72 -6.41 9.48
C ASP A 29 -5.28 -5.65 8.28
N LEU A 30 -4.57 -4.62 7.81
CA LEU A 30 -4.85 -3.99 6.53
C LEU A 30 -3.90 -4.53 5.47
N PHE A 31 -4.45 -5.14 4.42
CA PHE A 31 -3.75 -5.30 3.16
C PHE A 31 -3.77 -3.96 2.42
N VAL A 32 -2.59 -3.39 2.23
CA VAL A 32 -2.36 -2.09 1.64
C VAL A 32 -1.76 -2.28 0.25
N THR A 33 -2.36 -1.65 -0.75
CA THR A 33 -1.90 -1.72 -2.14
C THR A 33 -2.24 -0.43 -2.91
N GLY A 34 -1.87 -0.36 -4.20
CA GLY A 34 -2.32 0.70 -5.08
C GLY A 34 -3.83 0.62 -5.37
N PRO A 35 -4.46 1.68 -5.91
CA PRO A 35 -5.88 1.64 -6.22
C PRO A 35 -6.23 0.53 -7.22
N LEU A 36 -7.15 -0.34 -6.82
CA LEU A 36 -7.61 -1.45 -7.67
C LEU A 36 -8.16 -0.94 -9.01
N ASN A 37 -7.88 -1.70 -10.07
CA ASN A 37 -8.29 -1.40 -11.44
C ASN A 37 -7.85 -0.01 -11.94
N ARG A 38 -6.78 0.55 -11.36
CA ARG A 38 -6.15 1.80 -11.81
C ARG A 38 -4.65 1.58 -12.08
N PRO A 39 -4.29 0.79 -13.10
CA PRO A 39 -2.90 0.68 -13.51
C PRO A 39 -2.36 2.06 -13.88
N LYS A 40 -1.10 2.32 -13.52
CA LYS A 40 -0.42 3.58 -13.81
C LYS A 40 0.85 3.27 -14.58
N ASP A 41 1.01 3.92 -15.73
CA ASP A 41 2.16 3.68 -16.58
C ASP A 41 3.47 4.14 -15.91
N GLY A 42 4.53 3.36 -16.07
CA GLY A 42 5.87 3.65 -15.56
C GLY A 42 6.08 3.42 -14.06
N ILE A 43 5.06 3.05 -13.29
CA ILE A 43 5.18 2.86 -11.85
C ILE A 43 4.20 1.82 -11.29
N GLY A 44 4.69 0.90 -10.47
CA GLY A 44 3.89 -0.14 -9.83
C GLY A 44 3.78 0.08 -8.32
N ALA A 45 2.59 -0.10 -7.75
CA ALA A 45 2.39 -0.06 -6.31
C ALA A 45 3.01 -1.27 -5.62
N LEU A 46 3.74 -1.04 -4.52
CA LEU A 46 4.23 -2.09 -3.65
C LEU A 46 3.17 -2.39 -2.60
N SER A 47 2.80 -3.66 -2.48
CA SER A 47 1.73 -4.10 -1.58
C SER A 47 2.32 -4.70 -0.31
N GLY A 48 1.58 -4.62 0.80
CA GLY A 48 2.00 -5.20 2.07
C GLY A 48 0.85 -5.36 3.04
N MET A 49 1.04 -6.21 4.04
CA MET A 49 0.15 -6.31 5.19
C MET A 49 0.65 -5.34 6.27
N VAL A 50 -0.27 -4.63 6.92
CA VAL A 50 0.03 -3.71 8.02
C VAL A 50 -0.79 -4.10 9.23
N GLU A 51 -0.09 -4.45 10.32
CA GLU A 51 -0.69 -4.86 11.59
C GLU A 51 -1.19 -3.65 12.38
N THR A 52 -2.34 -3.12 11.98
CA THR A 52 -2.92 -1.88 12.54
C THR A 52 -3.63 -2.09 13.88
N ASP A 53 -3.87 -3.33 14.29
CA ASP A 53 -4.48 -3.66 15.58
C ASP A 53 -3.55 -3.28 16.76
N TRP A 54 -2.24 -3.49 16.63
CA TRP A 54 -1.26 -3.15 17.67
C TRP A 54 -0.28 -2.04 17.30
N SER A 55 0.15 -1.90 16.04
CA SER A 55 1.22 -0.95 15.66
C SER A 55 0.92 0.51 16.06
N PRO A 56 1.82 1.19 16.79
CA PRO A 56 1.64 2.60 17.16
C PRO A 56 2.01 3.58 16.04
N TYR A 57 2.41 3.08 14.87
CA TYR A 57 2.96 3.89 13.80
C TYR A 57 2.00 4.03 12.63
N THR A 58 2.07 5.18 11.96
CA THR A 58 1.55 5.28 10.59
C THR A 58 2.41 4.47 9.62
N PHE A 59 1.95 4.30 8.40
CA PHE A 59 2.69 3.63 7.34
C PHE A 59 2.83 4.51 6.10
N THR A 60 3.60 4.03 5.14
CA THR A 60 3.77 4.68 3.85
C THR A 60 3.20 3.80 2.74
N MET A 61 2.65 4.42 1.72
CA MET A 61 2.31 3.74 0.48
C MET A 61 3.44 3.98 -0.52
N ASN A 62 4.05 2.89 -0.97
CA ASN A 62 5.26 2.95 -1.80
C ASN A 62 4.98 2.49 -3.22
N TRP A 63 5.54 3.21 -4.17
CA TRP A 63 5.40 2.95 -5.60
C TRP A 63 6.78 2.87 -6.24
N LYS A 64 7.05 1.79 -6.97
CA LYS A 64 8.34 1.50 -7.61
C LYS A 64 8.27 1.83 -9.09
N PHE A 65 9.16 2.70 -9.56
CA PHE A 65 9.31 2.94 -10.99
C PHE A 65 9.72 1.65 -11.69
N THR A 66 9.04 1.33 -12.78
CA THR A 66 9.35 0.16 -13.61
C THR A 66 10.39 0.47 -14.69
N ARG A 67 10.64 1.76 -14.94
CA ARG A 67 11.66 2.31 -15.84
C ARG A 67 12.00 3.76 -15.48
N PRO A 68 13.17 4.28 -15.88
CA PRO A 68 13.47 5.71 -15.73
C PRO A 68 12.44 6.58 -16.46
N GLY A 69 12.04 7.70 -15.85
CA GLY A 69 11.07 8.61 -16.43
C GLY A 69 10.34 9.45 -15.39
N GLN A 70 9.20 9.99 -15.79
CA GLN A 70 8.33 10.81 -14.95
C GLN A 70 6.96 10.15 -14.85
N VAL A 71 6.33 10.25 -13.67
CA VAL A 71 4.93 9.88 -13.45
C VAL A 71 4.22 11.03 -12.73
N ARG A 72 2.93 11.16 -12.95
CA ARG A 72 2.13 12.26 -12.41
C ARG A 72 0.91 11.73 -11.66
N PHE A 73 0.76 12.13 -10.41
CA PHE A 73 -0.45 11.91 -9.62
C PHE A 73 -1.25 13.22 -9.56
N GLU A 74 -2.53 13.17 -9.85
CA GLU A 74 -3.42 14.34 -9.80
C GLU A 74 -3.85 14.66 -8.37
N ALA A 75 -4.20 15.93 -8.12
CA ALA A 75 -4.88 16.29 -6.89
C ALA A 75 -6.20 15.51 -6.78
N GLY A 76 -6.43 14.86 -5.64
CA GLY A 76 -7.60 13.99 -5.41
C GLY A 76 -7.50 12.60 -6.05
N GLU A 77 -6.44 12.29 -6.80
CA GLU A 77 -6.18 10.93 -7.25
C GLU A 77 -5.85 10.04 -6.04
N PRO A 78 -6.51 8.89 -5.87
CA PRO A 78 -6.14 7.95 -4.83
C PRO A 78 -4.78 7.33 -5.15
N PHE A 79 -3.90 7.24 -4.15
CA PHE A 79 -2.59 6.60 -4.28
C PHE A 79 -2.51 5.27 -3.52
N CYS A 80 -3.53 4.93 -2.73
CA CYS A 80 -3.56 3.81 -1.79
C CYS A 80 -4.97 3.19 -1.76
N HIS A 81 -5.04 1.88 -1.55
CA HIS A 81 -6.25 1.11 -1.25
C HIS A 81 -6.00 0.29 0.01
N LEU A 82 -7.02 0.20 0.88
CA LEU A 82 -6.95 -0.51 2.16
C LEU A 82 -8.01 -1.61 2.19
N PHE A 83 -7.60 -2.84 2.44
CA PHE A 83 -8.49 -4.00 2.60
C PHE A 83 -8.29 -4.64 3.97
N PRO A 84 -9.28 -4.57 4.88
CA PRO A 84 -9.18 -5.29 6.15
C PRO A 84 -9.31 -6.80 5.91
N LEU A 85 -8.39 -7.58 6.50
CA LEU A 85 -8.36 -9.04 6.42
C LEU A 85 -8.06 -9.65 7.79
N PRO A 86 -8.68 -10.79 8.17
CA PRO A 86 -8.25 -11.54 9.34
C PRO A 86 -6.84 -12.08 9.13
N ARG A 87 -5.90 -11.79 10.04
CA ARG A 87 -4.49 -12.19 9.92
C ARG A 87 -4.34 -13.70 9.69
N GLN A 88 -5.11 -14.48 10.44
CA GLN A 88 -5.05 -15.95 10.40
C GLN A 88 -5.59 -16.55 9.09
N LEU A 89 -6.35 -15.79 8.28
CA LEU A 89 -6.94 -16.32 7.05
C LEU A 89 -5.87 -16.79 6.06
N ILE A 90 -4.71 -16.11 6.02
CA ILE A 90 -3.60 -16.47 5.13
C ILE A 90 -3.04 -17.86 5.47
N GLU A 91 -2.97 -18.20 6.75
CA GLU A 91 -2.44 -19.49 7.22
C GLU A 91 -3.48 -20.62 7.11
N GLN A 92 -4.76 -20.28 7.19
CA GLN A 92 -5.87 -21.24 7.21
C GLN A 92 -6.38 -21.64 5.82
N VAL A 93 -6.10 -20.84 4.78
CA VAL A 93 -6.61 -21.07 3.43
C VAL A 93 -5.53 -21.69 2.56
N GLN A 94 -5.78 -22.92 2.10
CA GLN A 94 -4.96 -23.56 1.07
C GLN A 94 -5.70 -23.51 -0.28
N PRO A 95 -5.22 -22.73 -1.27
CA PRO A 95 -5.86 -22.68 -2.57
C PRO A 95 -5.77 -24.04 -3.27
N GLN A 96 -6.88 -24.49 -3.84
CA GLN A 96 -6.93 -25.69 -4.66
C GLN A 96 -7.07 -25.29 -6.13
N TRP A 97 -6.17 -25.80 -6.97
CA TRP A 97 -6.33 -25.72 -8.42
C TRP A 97 -7.28 -26.81 -8.89
N LYS A 98 -8.29 -26.45 -9.69
CA LYS A 98 -9.17 -27.39 -10.39
C LYS A 98 -9.15 -27.06 -11.88
N PRO A 99 -8.82 -28.02 -12.76
CA PRO A 99 -8.88 -27.86 -14.21
C PRO A 99 -10.32 -27.72 -14.72
#